data_AF-A0A2E0MYK1-F1
#
_entry.id   AF-A0A2E0MYK1-F1
#
_cell.length_a   1.000
_cell.length_b   1.000
_cell.length_c   1.000
_cell.angle_alpha   90.00
_cell.angle_beta   90.00
_cell.angle_gamma   90.00
#
_symmetry.space_group_name_H-M   'P 1'
#
loop_
_entity.id
_entity.type
_entity.pdbx_description
1 polymer ?
#
loop_
_entity_poly.entity_id
_entity_poly.type
_entity_poly.pdbx_seq_one_letter_code
_entity_poly.pdbx_strand_id
1 'polypeptide(L)' 'MNNFKRHLYKDIVFVESGKRYSWCSCGFSKNQPFCDGTHKEKGESQPVRMWFAKDQNIFFSRESGKLQLKIEEKS' A
#
# COMPACT_ATOMS: atom_id res chain seq x y z
N MET A 1 -21.98 8.13 -9.24
CA MET A 1 -21.12 6.97 -8.94
C MET A 1 -20.12 7.38 -7.88
N ASN A 2 -20.30 6.86 -6.68
CA ASN A 2 -19.71 7.39 -5.44
C ASN A 2 -18.19 7.12 -5.36
N ASN A 3 -17.40 8.15 -5.66
CA ASN A 3 -15.93 8.16 -5.59
C ASN A 3 -15.36 8.18 -4.14
N PHE A 4 -16.15 7.76 -3.15
CA PHE A 4 -15.79 7.88 -1.72
C PHE A 4 -14.88 6.77 -1.18
N LYS A 5 -14.62 5.68 -1.93
CA LYS A 5 -13.60 4.68 -1.55
C LYS A 5 -12.16 5.07 -1.90
N ARG A 6 -11.96 6.23 -2.54
CA ARG A 6 -10.66 6.65 -3.08
C ARG A 6 -9.66 7.13 -2.01
N HIS A 7 -10.10 7.34 -0.77
CA HIS A 7 -9.34 8.13 0.20
C HIS A 7 -9.04 7.45 1.54
N LEU A 8 -9.65 6.31 1.86
CA LEU A 8 -9.47 5.67 3.17
C LEU A 8 -9.48 4.16 3.00
N TYR A 9 -8.29 3.57 2.98
CA TYR A 9 -8.11 2.15 3.30
C TYR A 9 -7.12 2.06 4.45
N LYS A 10 -7.36 1.11 5.34
CA LYS A 10 -6.54 0.77 6.49
C LYS A 10 -6.48 -0.74 6.52
N ASP A 11 -5.29 -1.31 6.41
CA ASP A 11 -5.11 -2.75 6.37
C ASP A 11 -3.82 -3.16 7.07
N ILE A 12 -3.80 -4.36 7.62
CA ILE A 12 -2.61 -4.96 8.24
C ILE A 12 -2.16 -6.09 7.32
N VAL A 13 -0.96 -5.95 6.77
CA VAL A 13 -0.37 -6.98 5.91
C VAL A 13 0.82 -7.60 6.63
N PHE A 14 0.79 -8.92 6.74
CA PHE A 14 1.96 -9.70 7.12
C PHE A 14 2.95 -9.72 5.95
N VAL A 15 4.17 -9.27 6.22
CA VAL A 15 5.26 -9.23 5.26
C VAL A 15 6.32 -10.24 5.66
N GLU A 16 6.83 -10.97 4.68
CA GLU A 16 7.89 -11.96 4.83
C GLU A 16 9.26 -11.30 4.59
N SER A 17 10.25 -11.71 5.37
CA SER A 17 11.61 -11.24 5.27
C SER A 17 12.20 -11.52 3.88
N GLY A 18 12.93 -10.54 3.33
CA GLY A 18 13.59 -10.64 2.04
C GLY A 18 12.66 -10.61 0.82
N LYS A 19 11.33 -10.72 1.01
CA LYS A 19 10.35 -10.65 -0.08
C LYS A 19 10.15 -9.21 -0.51
N ARG A 20 10.14 -8.99 -1.83
CA ARG A 20 9.88 -7.68 -2.43
C ARG A 20 8.39 -7.48 -2.62
N TYR A 21 7.89 -6.36 -2.13
CA TYR A 21 6.51 -5.94 -2.28
C TYR A 21 6.43 -4.66 -3.10
N SER A 22 5.40 -4.54 -3.93
CA SER A 22 5.09 -3.34 -4.71
C SER A 22 3.82 -2.69 -4.18
N TRP A 23 3.96 -1.60 -3.44
CA TRP A 23 2.86 -0.91 -2.77
C TRP A 23 2.25 0.14 -3.68
N CYS A 24 0.92 0.21 -3.70
CA CYS A 24 0.21 1.19 -4.49
C CYS A 24 0.38 2.60 -3.91
N SER A 25 1.04 3.47 -4.67
CA SER A 25 1.20 4.90 -4.39
C SER A 25 0.12 5.76 -5.08
N CYS A 26 -0.48 5.28 -6.17
CA CYS A 26 -1.43 6.04 -6.99
C CYS A 26 -2.89 6.03 -6.50
N GLY A 27 -3.27 5.05 -5.66
CA GLY A 27 -4.64 4.93 -5.15
C GLY A 27 -5.67 4.34 -6.13
N PHE A 28 -5.25 3.86 -7.31
CA PHE A 28 -6.15 3.27 -8.31
C PHE A 28 -6.15 1.75 -8.38
N SER A 29 -5.24 1.08 -7.66
CA SER A 29 -5.20 -0.39 -7.64
C SER A 29 -6.51 -0.96 -7.12
N LYS A 30 -6.98 -2.03 -7.75
CA LYS A 30 -8.09 -2.87 -7.28
C LYS A 30 -7.63 -3.89 -6.24
N ASN A 31 -6.33 -4.11 -6.13
CA ASN A 31 -5.68 -5.01 -5.18
C ASN A 31 -4.93 -4.24 -4.08
N GLN A 32 -5.53 -3.18 -3.53
CA GLN A 32 -4.93 -2.44 -2.42
C GLN A 32 -4.61 -3.40 -1.25
N PRO A 33 -3.50 -3.18 -0.52
CA PRO A 33 -2.53 -2.07 -0.63
C PRO A 33 -1.46 -2.25 -1.72
N PHE A 34 -1.51 -3.33 -2.49
CA PHE A 34 -0.52 -3.65 -3.52
C PHE A 34 -0.82 -2.97 -4.85
N CYS A 35 0.22 -2.81 -5.65
CA CYS A 35 0.10 -2.34 -7.02
C CYS A 35 -0.29 -3.48 -7.96
N ASP A 36 -1.33 -3.26 -8.77
CA ASP A 36 -1.80 -4.19 -9.80
C ASP A 36 -1.46 -3.74 -11.24
N GLY A 37 -0.76 -2.62 -11.39
CA GLY A 37 -0.38 -2.06 -12.69
C GLY A 37 -1.29 -0.94 -13.21
N THR A 38 -2.44 -0.70 -12.58
CA THR A 38 -3.42 0.34 -12.99
C THR A 38 -2.80 1.75 -13.08
N HIS A 39 -1.70 2.01 -12.37
CA HIS A 39 -0.98 3.29 -12.45
C HIS A 39 -0.52 3.63 -13.88
N LYS A 40 -0.18 2.63 -14.71
CA LYS A 40 0.25 2.87 -16.10
C LYS A 40 -0.90 3.38 -16.96
N GLU A 41 -2.06 2.73 -16.85
CA GLU A 41 -3.28 3.11 -17.57
C GLU A 41 -3.79 4.50 -17.17
N LYS A 42 -3.57 4.88 -15.90
CA LYS A 42 -3.97 6.19 -15.38
C LYS A 42 -2.93 7.28 -15.58
N GLY A 43 -1.73 6.97 -16.07
CA GLY A 43 -0.63 7.94 -16.18
C GLY A 43 -0.15 8.45 -14.82
N GLU A 44 -0.25 7.62 -13.78
CA GLU A 44 -0.01 7.98 -12.39
C GLU A 44 1.37 7.55 -11.88
N SER A 45 1.70 7.99 -10.67
CA SER A 45 2.96 7.66 -9.99
C SER A 45 3.25 6.15 -9.89
N GLN A 46 4.53 5.81 -9.99
CA GLN A 46 5.05 4.45 -9.85
C GLN A 46 4.87 3.91 -8.42
N PRO A 47 4.68 2.59 -8.25
CA PRO A 47 4.54 1.99 -6.92
C PRO A 47 5.82 2.10 -6.10
N VAL A 48 5.67 2.15 -4.78
CA VAL A 48 6.79 2.07 -3.86
C VAL A 48 7.21 0.60 -3.73
N ARG A 49 8.46 0.29 -4.07
CA ARG A 49 9.00 -1.07 -3.94
C ARG A 49 9.90 -1.16 -2.72
N MET A 50 9.62 -2.09 -1.83
CA MET A 50 10.44 -2.33 -0.64
C MET A 50 10.39 -3.78 -0.19
N TRP A 51 11.30 -4.13 0.70
CA TRP A 51 11.39 -5.41 1.39
C TRP A 51 11.65 -5.14 2.87
N PHE A 52 11.37 -6.13 3.70
CA PHE A 52 11.59 -6.07 5.14
C PHE A 52 12.66 -7.07 5.55
N ALA A 53 13.43 -6.74 6.60
CA ALA A 53 14.50 -7.60 7.10
C ALA A 53 14.00 -8.72 8.02
N LYS A 54 12.76 -8.62 8.51
CA LYS A 54 12.12 -9.60 9.39
C LYS A 54 10.66 -9.76 9.02
N ASP A 55 10.13 -10.92 9.36
CA ASP A 55 8.70 -11.22 9.28
C ASP A 55 7.95 -10.33 10.27
N GLN A 56 6.96 -9.57 9.81
CA GLN A 56 6.22 -8.65 10.68
C GLN A 56 4.88 -8.22 10.09
N ASN A 57 4.01 -7.68 10.93
CA ASN A 57 2.81 -7.00 10.49
C ASN A 57 3.11 -5.53 10.23
N ILE A 58 2.68 -5.04 9.08
CA ILE A 58 2.77 -3.63 8.72
C ILE A 58 1.36 -3.10 8.54
N PHE A 59 1.08 -1.98 9.22
CA PHE A 59 -0.15 -1.23 9.05
C PHE A 59 0.02 -0.28 7.86
N PHE A 60 -0.83 -0.48 6.86
CA PHE A 60 -0.95 0.36 5.67
C PHE A 60 -2.17 1.24 5.82
N SER A 61 -1.99 2.55 5.67
CA SER A 61 -3.14 3.43 5.46
C SER A 61 -2.91 4.39 4.31
N ARG A 62 -4.01 4.93 3.78
CA ARG A 62 -3.97 6.13 2.95
C ARG A 62 -4.78 7.19 3.64
N GLU A 63 -4.13 8.32 3.92
CA GLU A 63 -4.72 9.45 4.63
C GLU A 63 -4.45 10.71 3.82
N SER A 64 -5.51 11.43 3.45
CA SER A 64 -5.43 12.65 2.63
C SER A 64 -4.63 12.45 1.33
N GLY A 65 -4.80 11.30 0.68
CA GLY A 65 -4.11 10.94 -0.55
C GLY A 65 -2.64 10.49 -0.37
N LYS A 66 -2.10 10.48 0.85
CA LYS A 66 -0.72 10.03 1.14
C LYS A 66 -0.72 8.60 1.66
N LEU A 67 0.17 7.77 1.11
CA LEU A 67 0.45 6.42 1.62
C LEU A 67 1.19 6.54 2.96
N GLN A 68 0.70 5.83 3.98
CA GLN A 68 1.30 5.71 5.30
C GLN A 68 1.68 4.25 5.54
N LEU A 69 2.86 4.05 6.12
CA LEU A 69 3.45 2.77 6.44
C LEU A 69 3.88 2.83 7.90
N LYS A 70 3.28 1.99 8.75
CA LYS A 70 3.61 1.95 10.16
C LYS A 70 3.93 0.51 10.54
N ILE A 71 5.05 0.30 11.21
CA ILE A 71 5.32 -0.96 11.89
C ILE A 71 4.50 -0.90 13.18
N GLU A 72 3.62 -1.87 13.41
CA GLU A 72 3.02 -2.02 14.72
C GLU A 72 4.09 -2.61 15.65
N GLU A 73 4.74 -1.74 16.41
CA GLU A 73 5.45 -2.19 17.61
C GLU A 73 4.38 -2.55 18.62
N LYS A 74 4.22 -3.85 18.90
CA LYS A 74 3.42 -4.31 20.04
C LYS A 74 4.05 -3.68 21.29
N SER A 75 3.36 -2.69 21.84
CA SER A 75 3.55 -2.24 23.23
C SER A 75 3.09 -3.32 24.19
#